data_AF-Q970R0-F1
#
_entry.id   AF-Q970R0-F1
#
_cell.length_a   1.000
_cell.length_b   1.000
_cell.length_c   1.000
_cell.angle_alpha   90.00
_cell.angle_beta   90.00
_cell.angle_gamma   90.00
#
_symmetry.space_group_name_H-M   'P 1'
#
loop_
_entity.id
_entity.type
_entity.pdbx_description
1 polymer ?
#
loop_
_entity_poly.entity_id
_entity_poly.type
_entity_poly.pdbx_seq_one_letter_code
_entity_poly.pdbx_strand_id
1 'polypeptide(L)'
;MDICGSRDRRRDKLAYDTIKKFKRLKICFLPRKIYGSRLLLFTRIYSLYKLIPQLDDFHEIRKRVRIIRNLAEALGYSSQEIKIISKKMGDVRDNILKMECNGLTPPEINVNIYKEEALKAITRIIKSQDEFHYRFINLE
;
A
#
# COMPACT_ATOMS: atom_id res chain seq x y z
N MET A 1 25.07 18.29 -32.06
CA MET A 1 24.25 19.49 -32.33
C MET A 1 22.81 19.04 -32.49
N ASP A 2 22.00 19.44 -31.51
CA ASP A 2 20.55 19.60 -31.47
C ASP A 2 19.62 18.61 -32.19
N ILE A 3 19.26 17.56 -31.46
CA ILE A 3 17.97 16.87 -31.60
C ILE A 3 16.89 17.78 -30.99
N CYS A 4 16.65 18.94 -31.63
CA CYS A 4 15.64 19.88 -31.17
C CYS A 4 14.63 20.14 -32.30
N GLY A 5 13.49 19.45 -32.19
CA GLY A 5 12.21 20.00 -32.62
C GLY A 5 11.86 19.82 -34.10
N SER A 6 11.52 18.59 -34.50
CA SER A 6 10.36 18.45 -35.38
C SER A 6 9.13 18.93 -34.58
N ARG A 7 8.82 20.23 -34.69
CA ARG A 7 7.54 20.81 -34.26
C ARG A 7 6.45 20.20 -35.13
N ASP A 8 6.08 18.97 -34.78
CA ASP A 8 4.86 18.38 -35.31
C ASP A 8 3.72 19.23 -34.77
N ARG A 9 3.21 20.12 -35.63
CA ARG A 9 2.09 21.01 -35.32
C ARG A 9 0.91 20.26 -34.74
N ARG A 10 0.79 18.94 -35.00
CA ARG A 10 -0.21 18.08 -34.37
C ARG A 10 0.04 17.87 -32.88
N ARG A 11 1.28 17.61 -32.43
CA ARG A 11 1.60 17.47 -31.00
C ARG A 11 1.35 18.76 -30.22
N ASP A 12 1.81 19.89 -30.74
CA ASP A 12 1.66 21.18 -30.06
C ASP A 12 0.17 21.56 -29.98
N LYS A 13 -0.59 21.30 -31.05
CA LYS A 13 -2.05 21.47 -31.06
C LYS A 13 -2.73 20.53 -30.07
N LEU A 14 -2.34 19.26 -30.01
CA LEU A 14 -2.88 18.29 -29.07
C LEU A 14 -2.59 18.68 -27.61
N ALA A 15 -1.37 19.13 -27.33
CA ALA A 15 -0.95 19.61 -26.02
C ALA A 15 -1.75 20.86 -25.62
N TYR A 16 -1.89 21.82 -26.54
CA TYR A 16 -2.68 23.03 -26.32
C TYR A 16 -4.15 22.73 -26.08
N ASP A 17 -4.76 21.86 -26.88
CA ASP A 17 -6.16 21.44 -26.74
C ASP A 17 -6.37 20.67 -25.41
N THR A 18 -5.40 19.86 -25.01
CA THR A 18 -5.42 19.13 -23.73
C THR A 18 -5.35 20.11 -22.55
N ILE A 19 -4.44 21.09 -22.59
CA ILE A 19 -4.33 22.12 -21.54
C ILE A 19 -5.61 22.97 -21.48
N LYS A 20 -6.20 23.32 -22.63
CA LYS A 20 -7.45 24.08 -22.70
C LYS A 20 -8.63 23.31 -22.10
N LYS A 21 -8.73 22.00 -22.38
CA LYS A 21 -9.71 21.11 -21.75
C LYS A 21 -9.45 20.95 -20.25
N PHE A 22 -8.19 20.84 -19.83
CA PHE A 22 -7.81 20.74 -18.42
C PHE A 22 -8.14 22.01 -17.61
N LYS A 23 -7.95 23.19 -18.21
CA LYS A 23 -8.39 24.46 -17.60
C LYS A 23 -9.91 24.55 -17.44
N ARG A 24 -10.70 23.91 -18.31
CA ARG A 24 -12.17 23.80 -18.15
C ARG A 24 -12.54 22.84 -17.03
N LEU A 25 -11.73 21.81 -16.77
CA LEU A 25 -11.89 20.90 -15.64
C LEU A 25 -11.57 21.56 -14.28
N LYS A 26 -10.97 22.76 -14.22
CA LYS A 26 -10.83 23.51 -12.95
C LYS A 26 -12.18 23.95 -12.36
N ILE A 27 -13.24 24.05 -13.18
CA ILE A 27 -14.60 24.42 -12.74
C ILE A 27 -15.38 23.18 -12.28
N CYS A 28 -14.99 22.01 -12.77
CA CYS A 28 -15.41 20.75 -12.17
C CYS A 28 -14.57 20.55 -10.92
N PHE A 29 -15.17 20.69 -9.74
CA PHE A 29 -14.61 20.03 -8.56
C PHE A 29 -14.57 18.54 -8.89
N LEU A 30 -13.44 18.03 -9.38
CA LEU A 30 -13.12 16.63 -9.17
C LEU A 30 -13.25 16.46 -7.65
N PRO A 31 -14.18 15.64 -7.15
CA PRO A 31 -14.26 15.41 -5.72
C PRO A 31 -12.84 15.06 -5.28
N ARG A 32 -12.37 15.68 -4.19
CA ARG A 32 -11.01 15.42 -3.63
C ARG A 32 -10.71 13.91 -3.48
N LYS A 33 -11.76 13.08 -3.49
CA LYS A 33 -11.75 11.63 -3.58
C LYS A 33 -11.96 11.17 -5.04
N ILE A 34 -10.90 10.87 -5.76
CA ILE A 34 -11.01 10.03 -6.97
C ILE A 34 -11.36 8.61 -6.48
N TYR A 35 -12.65 8.27 -6.45
CA TYR A 35 -13.14 6.99 -5.94
C TYR A 35 -12.45 5.78 -6.60
N GLY A 36 -12.08 5.89 -7.88
CA GLY A 36 -11.34 4.87 -8.61
C GLY A 36 -9.95 4.57 -8.02
N SER A 37 -9.17 5.60 -7.66
CA SER A 37 -7.83 5.38 -7.10
C SER A 37 -7.90 4.80 -5.69
N ARG A 38 -8.86 5.23 -4.88
CA ARG A 38 -9.10 4.68 -3.53
C ARG A 38 -9.53 3.21 -3.59
N LEU A 39 -10.43 2.86 -4.52
CA LEU A 39 -10.84 1.48 -4.76
C LEU A 39 -9.65 0.60 -5.17
N LEU A 40 -8.75 1.11 -6.03
CA LEU A 40 -7.54 0.38 -6.43
C LEU A 40 -6.62 0.10 -5.24
N LEU A 41 -6.38 1.11 -4.38
CA LEU A 41 -5.58 0.94 -3.17
C LEU A 41 -6.22 -0.09 -2.23
N PHE A 42 -7.53 -0.01 -2.04
CA PHE A 42 -8.26 -0.94 -1.18
C PHE A 42 -8.24 -2.37 -1.72
N THR A 43 -8.49 -2.54 -3.03
CA THR A 43 -8.38 -3.84 -3.71
C THR A 43 -6.97 -4.42 -3.54
N ARG A 44 -5.94 -3.58 -3.60
CA ARG A 44 -4.56 -4.00 -3.36
C ARG A 44 -4.36 -4.46 -1.90
N ILE A 45 -4.85 -3.72 -0.91
CA ILE A 45 -4.81 -4.13 0.50
C ILE A 45 -5.46 -5.51 0.67
N TYR A 46 -6.67 -5.68 0.14
CA TYR A 46 -7.41 -6.94 0.24
C TYR A 46 -6.69 -8.11 -0.44
N SER A 47 -6.09 -7.88 -1.62
CA SER A 47 -5.30 -8.90 -2.30
C SER A 47 -4.07 -9.34 -1.49
N LEU A 48 -3.39 -8.40 -0.84
CA LEU A 48 -2.23 -8.69 -0.01
C LEU A 48 -2.63 -9.42 1.28
N TYR A 49 -3.76 -9.03 1.87
CA TYR A 49 -4.36 -9.71 3.01
C TYR A 49 -4.61 -11.19 2.72
N LYS A 50 -5.24 -11.52 1.58
CA LYS A 50 -5.52 -12.91 1.19
C LYS A 50 -4.27 -13.77 0.96
N LEU A 51 -3.15 -13.14 0.61
CA LEU A 51 -1.90 -13.84 0.37
C LEU A 51 -1.14 -14.15 1.67
N ILE A 52 -1.30 -13.34 2.72
CA ILE A 52 -0.55 -13.51 3.98
C ILE A 52 -0.66 -14.91 4.61
N PRO A 53 -1.85 -15.55 4.66
CA PRO A 53 -1.99 -16.89 5.23
C PRO A 53 -1.10 -17.94 4.56
N GLN A 54 -0.83 -17.78 3.26
CA GLN A 54 -0.11 -18.73 2.41
C GLN A 54 1.43 -18.59 2.48
N LEU A 55 1.94 -17.67 3.31
CA LEU A 55 3.37 -17.38 3.36
C LEU A 55 4.01 -17.96 4.60
N ASP A 56 5.14 -18.62 4.44
CA ASP A 56 5.91 -19.15 5.57
C ASP A 56 7.24 -18.41 5.76
N ASP A 57 7.56 -17.46 4.87
CA ASP A 57 8.73 -16.60 5.01
C ASP A 57 8.39 -15.30 5.78
N PHE A 58 9.14 -15.07 6.86
CA PHE A 58 9.00 -13.87 7.70
C PHE A 58 9.24 -12.58 6.92
N HIS A 59 10.24 -12.56 6.03
CA HIS A 59 10.59 -11.35 5.28
C HIS A 59 9.45 -10.92 4.33
N GLU A 60 8.87 -11.89 3.64
CA GLU A 60 7.75 -11.71 2.73
C GLU A 60 6.48 -11.24 3.44
N ILE A 61 6.20 -11.74 4.65
CA ILE A 61 5.08 -11.22 5.47
C ILE A 61 5.37 -9.78 5.88
N ARG A 62 6.57 -9.49 6.40
CA ARG A 62 6.97 -8.13 6.84
C ARG A 62 6.82 -7.12 5.71
N LYS A 63 7.25 -7.48 4.51
CA LYS A 63 7.16 -6.64 3.32
C LYS A 63 5.70 -6.32 2.97
N ARG A 64 4.81 -7.32 3.00
CA ARG A 64 3.38 -7.12 2.74
C ARG A 64 2.72 -6.26 3.82
N VAL A 65 3.02 -6.50 5.09
CA VAL A 65 2.54 -5.67 6.22
C VAL A 65 2.94 -4.20 6.04
N ARG A 66 4.20 -3.93 5.66
CA ARG A 66 4.67 -2.57 5.38
C ARG A 66 3.93 -1.92 4.21
N ILE A 67 3.70 -2.67 3.13
CA ILE A 67 2.93 -2.17 1.97
C ILE A 67 1.50 -1.83 2.39
N ILE A 68 0.82 -2.74 3.10
CA ILE A 68 -0.57 -2.53 3.56
C ILE A 68 -0.66 -1.30 4.46
N ARG A 69 0.27 -1.12 5.41
CA ARG A 69 0.34 0.08 6.25
C ARG A 69 0.37 1.35 5.42
N ASN A 70 1.27 1.44 4.44
CA ASN A 70 1.41 2.63 3.61
C ASN A 70 0.16 2.88 2.74
N LEU A 71 -0.47 1.81 2.23
CA LEU A 71 -1.73 1.91 1.47
C LEU A 71 -2.89 2.38 2.36
N ALA A 72 -2.96 1.88 3.60
CA ALA A 72 -3.96 2.30 4.57
C ALA A 72 -3.80 3.79 4.94
N GLU A 73 -2.56 4.24 5.17
CA GLU A 73 -2.25 5.66 5.40
C GLU A 73 -2.65 6.53 4.19
N ALA A 74 -2.37 6.08 2.96
CA ALA A 74 -2.78 6.79 1.75
C ALA A 74 -4.30 6.89 1.58
N LEU A 75 -5.05 5.92 2.11
CA LEU A 75 -6.51 5.96 2.16
C LEU A 75 -7.05 6.87 3.27
N GLY A 76 -6.19 7.39 4.16
CA GLY A 76 -6.53 8.22 5.31
C GLY A 76 -6.77 7.44 6.60
N TYR A 77 -6.44 6.14 6.63
CA TYR A 77 -6.65 5.27 7.78
C TYR A 77 -5.36 5.14 8.58
N SER A 78 -5.37 5.71 9.78
CA SER A 78 -4.28 5.56 10.75
C SER A 78 -4.62 4.45 11.74
N SER A 79 -4.44 3.19 11.36
CA SER A 79 -4.50 2.09 12.32
C SER A 79 -3.21 2.05 13.14
N GLN A 80 -3.32 2.26 14.45
CA GLN A 80 -2.17 2.18 15.35
C GLN A 80 -1.59 0.76 15.40
N GLU A 81 -2.44 -0.24 15.22
CA GLU A 81 -2.08 -1.64 15.33
C GLU A 81 -1.18 -2.10 14.18
N ILE A 82 -1.52 -1.72 12.95
CA ILE A 82 -0.67 -2.05 11.79
C ILE A 82 0.69 -1.35 11.89
N LYS A 83 0.74 -0.16 12.50
CA LYS A 83 1.98 0.56 12.78
C LYS A 83 2.82 -0.18 13.82
N ILE A 84 2.20 -0.63 14.91
CA ILE A 84 2.86 -1.40 15.97
C ILE A 84 3.44 -2.70 15.42
N ILE A 85 2.66 -3.52 14.71
CA ILE A 85 3.17 -4.78 14.16
C ILE A 85 4.24 -4.54 13.09
N SER A 86 4.04 -3.53 12.22
CA SER A 86 5.06 -3.17 11.23
C SER A 86 6.38 -2.73 11.87
N LYS A 87 6.33 -2.05 13.02
CA LYS A 87 7.51 -1.65 13.78
C LYS A 87 8.16 -2.87 14.44
N LYS A 88 7.38 -3.68 15.16
CA LYS A 88 7.83 -4.91 15.82
C LYS A 88 8.58 -5.84 14.85
N MET A 89 8.03 -6.07 13.65
CA MET A 89 8.70 -6.89 12.63
C MET A 89 9.96 -6.23 12.06
N GLY A 90 10.03 -4.90 12.04
CA GLY A 90 11.24 -4.14 11.68
C GLY A 90 12.34 -4.33 12.72
N ASP A 91 12.00 -4.16 14.00
CA ASP A 91 12.92 -4.31 15.12
C ASP A 91 13.50 -5.74 15.18
N VAL A 92 12.67 -6.76 14.94
CA VAL A 92 13.11 -8.16 14.86
C VAL A 92 14.14 -8.35 13.74
N ARG A 93 13.86 -7.83 12.54
CA ARG A 93 14.77 -7.93 11.40
C ARG A 93 16.09 -7.20 11.67
N ASP A 94 16.04 -6.03 12.29
CA ASP A 94 17.24 -5.26 12.58
C ASP A 94 18.06 -5.91 13.72
N ASN A 95 17.41 -6.58 14.67
CA ASN A 95 18.10 -7.38 15.69
C ASN A 95 18.79 -8.61 15.10
N ILE A 96 18.14 -9.31 14.17
CA ILE A 96 18.74 -10.44 13.44
C ILE A 96 20.01 -10.00 12.70
N LEU A 97 19.94 -8.90 11.95
CA LEU A 97 21.10 -8.35 11.25
C LEU A 97 22.23 -7.99 12.21
N LYS A 98 21.92 -7.41 13.38
CA LYS A 98 22.94 -7.12 14.41
C LYS A 98 23.59 -8.39 14.95
N MET A 99 22.81 -9.45 15.17
CA MET A 99 23.35 -10.74 15.63
C MET A 99 24.28 -11.36 14.59
N GLU A 100 23.87 -11.38 13.32
CA GLU A 100 24.68 -11.86 12.20
C GLU A 100 26.00 -11.07 12.09
N CYS A 101 25.95 -9.73 12.20
CA CYS A 101 27.14 -8.89 12.20
C CYS A 101 28.09 -9.20 13.36
N ASN A 102 27.57 -9.65 14.50
CA ASN A 102 28.36 -10.05 15.66
C ASN A 102 28.82 -11.52 15.60
N GLY A 103 28.58 -12.22 14.49
CA GLY A 103 28.91 -13.64 14.32
C GLY A 103 28.04 -14.59 15.15
N LEU A 104 26.88 -14.12 15.64
CA LEU A 104 25.94 -14.94 16.40
C LEU A 104 24.87 -15.54 15.47
N THR A 105 24.50 -16.79 15.73
CA THR A 105 23.39 -17.44 15.02
C THR A 105 22.07 -16.82 15.44
N PRO A 106 21.25 -16.31 14.50
CA PRO A 106 19.94 -15.76 14.81
C PRO A 106 19.00 -16.81 15.41
N PRO A 107 18.09 -16.42 16.31
CA PRO A 107 17.07 -17.33 16.82
C PRO A 107 16.08 -17.69 15.71
N GLU A 108 15.52 -18.88 15.80
CA GLU A 108 14.42 -19.30 14.92
C GLU A 108 13.19 -18.42 15.18
N ILE A 109 12.61 -17.88 14.11
CA ILE A 109 11.45 -17.00 14.19
C ILE A 109 10.19 -17.85 14.08
N ASN A 110 9.32 -17.80 15.09
CA ASN A 110 7.97 -18.33 14.94
C ASN A 110 7.13 -17.39 14.06
N VAL A 111 7.08 -17.71 12.76
CA VAL A 111 6.41 -16.92 11.72
C VAL A 111 4.90 -16.80 11.97
N ASN A 112 4.28 -17.84 12.54
CA ASN A 112 2.83 -17.89 12.74
C ASN A 112 2.33 -16.79 13.70
N ILE A 113 3.10 -16.44 14.73
CA ILE A 113 2.74 -15.36 15.65
C ILE A 113 2.57 -14.03 14.90
N TYR A 114 3.54 -13.70 14.04
CA TYR A 114 3.50 -12.45 13.27
C TYR A 114 2.42 -12.48 12.18
N LYS A 115 2.18 -13.65 11.58
CA LYS A 115 1.11 -13.87 10.61
C LYS A 115 -0.24 -13.58 11.24
N GLU A 116 -0.54 -14.14 12.41
CA GLU A 116 -1.79 -13.92 13.12
C GLU A 116 -1.97 -12.47 13.58
N GLU A 117 -0.95 -11.87 14.19
CA GLU A 117 -0.98 -10.46 14.61
C GLU A 117 -1.22 -9.52 13.42
N ALA A 118 -0.55 -9.78 12.29
CA ALA A 118 -0.75 -9.02 11.06
C ALA A 118 -2.19 -9.16 10.53
N LEU A 119 -2.71 -10.39 10.43
CA LEU A 119 -4.06 -10.64 9.94
C LEU A 119 -5.11 -9.94 10.80
N LYS A 120 -4.97 -9.97 12.13
CA LYS A 120 -5.86 -9.24 13.05
C LYS A 120 -5.83 -7.74 12.77
N ALA A 121 -4.64 -7.13 12.72
CA ALA A 121 -4.49 -5.69 12.49
C ALA A 121 -5.04 -5.25 11.12
N ILE A 122 -4.80 -6.04 10.07
CA ILE A 122 -5.28 -5.75 8.71
C ILE A 122 -6.80 -5.91 8.62
N THR A 123 -7.36 -6.91 9.29
CA THR A 123 -8.82 -7.13 9.31
C THR A 123 -9.54 -5.94 9.94
N ARG A 124 -8.98 -5.33 11.00
CA ARG A 124 -9.54 -4.11 11.59
C ARG A 124 -9.52 -2.93 10.61
N ILE A 125 -8.46 -2.78 9.81
CA ILE A 125 -8.40 -1.77 8.74
C ILE A 125 -9.48 -2.02 7.70
N ILE A 126 -9.69 -3.27 7.30
CA ILE A 126 -10.70 -3.60 6.30
C ILE A 126 -12.11 -3.33 6.84
N LYS A 127 -12.38 -3.72 8.09
CA LYS A 127 -13.70 -3.54 8.72
C LYS A 127 -14.04 -2.07 8.97
N SER A 128 -13.06 -1.22 9.26
CA SER A 128 -13.28 0.21 9.50
C SER A 128 -13.55 1.05 8.23
N GLN A 129 -13.69 0.41 7.07
CA GLN A 129 -13.82 1.08 5.78
C GLN A 129 -15.27 1.16 5.35
N ASP A 130 -15.93 2.26 5.70
CA ASP A 130 -17.33 2.48 5.32
C ASP A 130 -17.54 2.58 3.80
N GLU A 131 -16.56 3.12 3.07
CA GLU A 131 -16.66 3.40 1.62
C GLU A 131 -16.74 2.14 0.75
N PHE A 132 -16.12 1.04 1.19
CA PHE A 132 -16.00 -0.20 0.41
C PHE A 132 -16.46 -1.44 1.15
N HIS A 133 -16.99 -1.28 2.37
CA HIS A 133 -17.46 -2.38 3.23
C HIS A 133 -18.34 -3.37 2.44
N TYR A 134 -19.31 -2.84 1.68
CA TYR A 134 -20.30 -3.62 0.92
C TYR A 134 -19.71 -4.58 -0.12
N ARG A 135 -18.51 -4.32 -0.63
CA ARG A 135 -17.87 -5.19 -1.64
C ARG A 135 -17.15 -6.39 -1.03
N PHE A 136 -16.90 -6.38 0.27
CA PHE A 136 -16.03 -7.35 0.94
C PHE A 136 -16.60 -7.84 2.28
N ILE A 137 -17.94 -7.77 2.45
CA ILE A 137 -18.69 -8.12 3.68
C ILE A 137 -18.42 -9.55 4.17
N ASN A 138 -18.07 -10.49 3.28
CA ASN A 138 -17.90 -11.90 3.63
C ASN A 138 -16.51 -12.21 4.25
N LEU A 139 -16.11 -11.46 5.27
CA LEU A 139 -14.87 -11.69 6.05
C LEU A 139 -15.13 -12.50 7.33
N GLU A 140 -16.11 -13.41 7.29
CA GLU A 140 -16.32 -14.46 8.28
C GLU A 140 -15.50 -15.71 7.93
#